data_AF-A0A0L6CX25-F1
#
_entry.id   AF-A0A0L6CX25-F1
#
_cell.length_a   1.000
_cell.length_b   1.000
_cell.length_c   1.000
_cell.angle_alpha   90.00
_cell.angle_beta   90.00
_cell.angle_gamma   90.00
#
_symmetry.space_group_name_H-M   'P 1'
#
loop_
_entity.id
_entity.type
_entity.pdbx_description
1 polymer ?
#
loop_
_entity_poly.entity_id
_entity_poly.type
_entity_poly.pdbx_seq_one_letter_code
_entity_poly.pdbx_strand_id
1 'polypeptide(L)'
;MWHQTRHQTGISRGNETGNDMSNLSRRGFTFGLLAGTPLLAACGNGVGSPGAARIDARVASTKSHMFANYPGTRDLAEKSTGILIMPVITEGGFFVGGGYGQGALQIDGVTVDYYSATKGSFGLQFGAQQFAHVLFFMTDEALQRFRRSSGWAAGADLEYVFNDRGDNLRAETTTSTAPVVAVIFGQAGLLAGASLEGMKYSRIIP
;
A
#
# COMPACT_ATOMS: atom_id res chain seq x y z
N MET A 1 -27.67 71.15 -47.46
CA MET A 1 -28.77 71.63 -48.32
C MET A 1 -28.92 70.63 -49.45
N TRP A 2 -29.98 69.79 -49.36
CA TRP A 2 -30.51 68.80 -50.34
C TRP A 2 -29.54 67.66 -50.78
N HIS A 3 -29.87 66.37 -50.80
CA HIS A 3 -31.13 65.72 -51.16
C HIS A 3 -31.38 64.41 -50.39
N GLN A 4 -32.64 64.24 -50.04
CA GLN A 4 -33.35 63.07 -49.54
C GLN A 4 -33.73 62.15 -50.73
N THR A 5 -33.84 60.83 -50.55
CA THR A 5 -35.03 60.01 -50.91
C THR A 5 -34.89 58.55 -50.43
N ARG A 6 -35.98 58.07 -49.83
CA ARG A 6 -36.24 56.80 -49.15
C ARG A 6 -36.28 55.60 -50.09
N HIS A 7 -36.07 54.39 -49.53
CA HIS A 7 -37.06 53.31 -49.66
C HIS A 7 -37.04 52.37 -48.45
N GLN A 8 -38.21 52.27 -47.82
CA GLN A 8 -38.68 51.23 -46.89
C GLN A 8 -38.75 49.88 -47.66
N THR A 9 -38.81 48.67 -47.10
CA THR A 9 -39.54 48.13 -45.94
C THR A 9 -39.17 46.64 -45.84
N GLY A 10 -39.14 46.06 -44.64
CA GLY A 10 -38.96 44.61 -44.50
C GLY A 10 -38.81 44.17 -43.06
N ILE A 11 -39.84 44.45 -42.25
CA ILE A 11 -39.97 43.93 -40.88
C ILE A 11 -40.33 42.45 -40.99
N SER A 12 -39.50 41.56 -40.44
CA SER A 12 -39.95 40.24 -39.97
C SER A 12 -39.66 40.13 -38.49
N ARG A 13 -40.74 39.96 -37.72
CA ARG A 13 -40.79 39.72 -36.28
C ARG A 13 -40.46 38.24 -35.97
N GLY A 14 -39.98 38.02 -34.76
CA GLY A 14 -39.85 36.71 -34.09
C GLY A 14 -38.37 36.34 -33.89
N ASN A 15 -37.88 35.95 -32.72
CA ASN A 15 -38.54 35.50 -31.50
C ASN A 15 -37.60 35.72 -30.31
N GLU A 16 -38.24 35.82 -29.16
CA GLU A 16 -37.77 35.95 -27.80
C GLU A 16 -36.79 34.84 -27.36
N THR A 17 -35.94 35.23 -26.41
CA THR A 17 -35.47 34.45 -25.25
C THR A 17 -34.70 33.14 -25.46
N GLY A 18 -33.48 33.10 -24.93
CA GLY A 18 -32.74 31.85 -24.74
C GLY A 18 -31.32 32.10 -24.27
N ASN A 19 -31.16 32.54 -23.03
CA ASN A 19 -29.89 32.56 -22.34
C ASN A 19 -29.52 31.11 -21.96
N ASP A 20 -28.90 30.37 -22.88
CA ASP A 20 -28.30 29.07 -22.56
C ASP A 20 -26.78 29.18 -22.53
N MET A 21 -26.27 29.31 -21.30
CA MET A 21 -24.87 29.06 -20.97
C MET A 21 -24.51 27.63 -21.39
N SER A 22 -23.73 27.50 -22.45
CA SER A 22 -23.15 26.23 -22.88
C SER A 22 -22.07 25.76 -21.90
N ASN A 23 -22.48 25.17 -20.78
CA ASN A 23 -21.65 24.33 -19.93
C ASN A 23 -21.68 22.89 -20.49
N LEU A 24 -20.83 22.61 -21.48
CA LEU A 24 -20.59 21.23 -21.96
C LEU A 24 -19.09 21.04 -22.26
N SER A 25 -18.30 20.87 -21.20
CA SER A 25 -16.98 20.27 -21.27
C SER A 25 -16.95 19.03 -20.39
N ARG A 26 -17.09 17.87 -21.04
CA ARG A 26 -16.71 16.52 -20.59
C ARG A 26 -17.33 15.51 -21.56
N ARG A 27 -16.62 15.25 -22.67
CA ARG A 27 -16.66 14.04 -23.53
C ARG A 27 -16.17 14.41 -24.94
N GLY A 28 -14.86 14.59 -25.09
CA GLY A 28 -14.19 14.56 -26.38
C GLY A 28 -13.70 13.14 -26.67
N PHE A 29 -14.58 12.30 -27.22
CA PHE A 29 -14.21 10.98 -27.72
C PHE A 29 -13.76 11.13 -29.19
N THR A 30 -12.49 10.80 -29.42
CA THR A 30 -11.84 10.26 -30.63
C THR A 30 -12.51 10.46 -32.01
N PHE A 31 -11.78 11.05 -32.96
CA PHE A 31 -11.57 10.50 -34.32
C PHE A 31 -10.51 11.31 -35.07
N GLY A 32 -9.40 10.68 -35.49
CA GLY A 32 -8.35 11.33 -36.29
C GLY A 32 -7.21 10.38 -36.62
N LEU A 33 -7.31 9.72 -37.78
CA LEU A 33 -6.41 8.70 -38.32
C LEU A 33 -5.08 9.28 -38.88
N LEU A 34 -4.02 8.48 -38.73
CA LEU A 34 -2.91 8.22 -39.68
C LEU A 34 -1.89 9.34 -40.01
N ALA A 35 -0.70 9.24 -39.40
CA ALA A 35 0.58 9.41 -40.10
C ALA A 35 1.75 8.82 -39.29
N GLY A 36 2.21 7.64 -39.70
CA GLY A 36 3.62 7.20 -39.66
C GLY A 36 4.44 7.38 -38.39
N THR A 37 4.30 6.48 -37.42
CA THR A 37 5.42 5.83 -36.72
C THR A 37 4.90 4.48 -36.21
N PRO A 38 5.62 3.36 -36.38
CA PRO A 38 5.32 2.17 -35.60
C PRO A 38 5.78 2.51 -34.18
N LEU A 39 4.93 3.20 -33.42
CA LEU A 39 5.07 3.28 -31.98
C LEU A 39 5.10 1.84 -31.53
N LEU A 40 6.28 1.44 -31.06
CA LEU A 40 6.58 0.15 -30.46
C LEU A 40 5.36 -0.25 -29.64
N ALA A 41 4.56 -1.16 -30.20
CA ALA A 41 3.48 -1.80 -29.49
C ALA A 41 4.20 -2.49 -28.35
N ALA A 42 4.19 -1.82 -27.20
CA ALA A 42 4.73 -2.32 -25.97
C ALA A 42 4.27 -3.76 -25.89
N CYS A 43 5.23 -4.68 -25.81
CA CYS A 43 4.98 -6.05 -25.44
C CYS A 43 4.38 -6.01 -24.03
N GLY A 44 3.07 -5.75 -23.97
CA GLY A 44 2.25 -5.93 -22.81
C GLY A 44 2.19 -7.43 -22.61
N ASN A 45 3.20 -7.94 -21.90
CA ASN A 45 3.18 -9.28 -21.33
C ASN A 45 1.99 -9.34 -20.37
N GLY A 46 0.81 -9.61 -20.94
CA GLY A 46 -0.40 -9.96 -20.23
C GLY A 46 -0.25 -11.39 -19.73
N VAL A 47 0.61 -11.58 -18.73
CA VAL A 47 0.71 -12.80 -17.92
C VAL A 47 1.11 -12.36 -16.51
N GLY A 48 0.10 -12.04 -15.71
CA GLY A 48 0.23 -11.62 -14.33
C GLY A 48 -1.03 -10.89 -13.90
N SER A 49 -1.79 -11.47 -12.98
CA SER A 49 -2.93 -10.79 -12.36
C SER A 49 -2.50 -9.39 -11.87
N PRO A 50 -3.34 -8.35 -12.01
CA PRO A 50 -3.05 -7.02 -11.45
C PRO A 50 -2.91 -7.02 -9.92
N GLY A 51 -3.08 -8.17 -9.25
CA GLY A 51 -2.74 -8.38 -7.84
C GLY A 51 -1.26 -8.13 -7.53
N ALA A 52 -0.36 -8.83 -8.22
CA ALA A 52 1.10 -8.74 -7.98
C ALA A 52 1.61 -7.29 -8.07
N ALA A 53 1.34 -6.62 -9.20
CA ALA A 53 1.77 -5.25 -9.45
C ALA A 53 1.23 -4.25 -8.40
N ARG A 54 -0.01 -4.44 -7.91
CA ARG A 54 -0.58 -3.60 -6.85
C ARG A 54 0.09 -3.84 -5.50
N ILE A 55 0.43 -5.09 -5.18
CA ILE A 55 1.15 -5.41 -3.95
C ILE A 55 2.55 -4.78 -4.01
N ASP A 56 3.27 -4.95 -5.11
CA ASP A 56 4.61 -4.38 -5.27
C ASP A 56 4.62 -2.85 -5.18
N ALA A 57 3.64 -2.17 -5.79
CA ALA A 57 3.52 -0.72 -5.71
C ALA A 57 3.30 -0.24 -4.25
N ARG A 58 2.47 -0.96 -3.48
CA ARG A 58 2.24 -0.66 -2.06
C ARG A 58 3.48 -0.95 -1.23
N VAL A 59 4.15 -2.07 -1.47
CA VAL A 59 5.41 -2.45 -0.80
C VAL A 59 6.50 -1.41 -1.04
N ALA A 60 6.67 -0.95 -2.28
CA ALA A 60 7.63 0.09 -2.61
C ALA A 60 7.32 1.40 -1.88
N SER A 61 6.07 1.86 -1.91
CA SER A 61 5.62 3.05 -1.19
C SER A 61 5.86 2.96 0.32
N THR A 62 5.48 1.84 0.93
CA THR A 62 5.68 1.60 2.37
C THR A 62 7.16 1.54 2.73
N LYS A 63 8.00 0.89 1.92
CA LYS A 63 9.45 0.81 2.14
C LYS A 63 10.10 2.20 2.09
N SER A 64 9.75 3.01 1.09
CA SER A 64 10.22 4.40 0.99
C SER A 64 9.76 5.23 2.18
N HIS A 65 8.50 5.11 2.61
CA HIS A 65 7.98 5.80 3.79
C HIS A 65 8.71 5.39 5.08
N MET A 66 8.96 4.09 5.27
CA MET A 66 9.71 3.57 6.41
C MET A 66 11.11 4.16 6.47
N PHE A 67 11.87 4.09 5.36
CA PHE A 67 13.23 4.61 5.31
C PHE A 67 13.32 6.13 5.47
N ALA A 68 12.28 6.86 5.05
CA ALA A 68 12.21 8.31 5.22
C ALA A 68 11.98 8.72 6.68
N ASN A 69 11.09 8.00 7.39
CA ASN A 69 10.71 8.37 8.76
C ASN A 69 11.57 7.68 9.84
N TYR A 70 12.17 6.53 9.52
CA TYR A 70 12.96 5.71 10.44
C TYR A 70 14.30 5.37 9.80
N PRO A 71 15.26 6.30 9.74
CA PRO A 71 16.52 6.10 9.00
C PRO A 71 17.33 4.89 9.48
N GLY A 72 17.24 4.53 10.77
CA GLY A 72 17.91 3.32 11.31
C GLY A 72 17.42 1.99 10.72
N THR A 73 16.26 1.97 10.05
CA THR A 73 15.79 0.78 9.32
C THR A 73 16.54 0.53 8.01
N ARG A 74 17.28 1.52 7.48
CA ARG A 74 18.16 1.33 6.31
C ARG A 74 19.32 0.41 6.64
N ASP A 75 20.03 0.68 7.74
CA ASP A 75 21.13 -0.16 8.21
C ASP A 75 20.67 -1.59 8.51
N LEU A 76 19.44 -1.74 9.01
CA LEU A 76 18.82 -3.03 9.26
C LEU A 76 18.50 -3.76 7.95
N ALA A 77 17.97 -3.04 6.96
CA ALA A 77 17.69 -3.58 5.62
C ALA A 77 18.97 -4.09 4.94
N GLU A 78 20.06 -3.32 5.02
CA GLU A 78 21.36 -3.66 4.42
C GLU A 78 22.01 -4.90 5.06
N LYS A 79 21.78 -5.10 6.36
CA LYS A 79 22.29 -6.26 7.10
C LYS A 79 21.38 -7.49 7.04
N SER A 80 20.14 -7.33 6.58
CA SER A 80 19.16 -8.41 6.50
C SER A 80 19.35 -9.26 5.26
N THR A 81 19.20 -10.57 5.40
CA THR A 81 19.14 -11.53 4.28
C THR A 81 17.84 -11.38 3.47
N GLY A 82 16.77 -10.93 4.11
CA GLY A 82 15.49 -10.72 3.44
C GLY A 82 14.55 -9.85 4.26
N ILE A 83 13.56 -9.27 3.59
CA ILE A 83 12.61 -8.33 4.19
C ILE A 83 11.20 -8.69 3.74
N LEU A 84 10.33 -9.07 4.67
CA LEU A 84 8.90 -9.22 4.41
C LEU A 84 8.19 -7.91 4.75
N ILE A 85 7.58 -7.27 3.76
CA ILE A 85 6.90 -6.00 3.91
C ILE A 85 5.40 -6.23 3.76
N MET A 86 4.64 -5.93 4.81
CA MET A 86 3.18 -5.92 4.83
C MET A 86 2.71 -4.46 4.89
N PRO A 87 2.32 -3.85 3.75
CA PRO A 87 1.99 -2.42 3.65
C PRO A 87 0.83 -2.00 4.54
N VAL A 88 -0.20 -2.84 4.61
CA VAL A 88 -1.38 -2.61 5.41
C VAL A 88 -1.88 -3.94 5.95
N ILE A 89 -1.94 -4.02 7.27
CA ILE A 89 -2.69 -5.04 8.00
C ILE A 89 -3.88 -4.31 8.61
N THR A 90 -5.07 -4.71 8.21
CA THR A 90 -6.32 -4.19 8.80
C THR A 90 -6.78 -5.16 9.86
N GLU A 91 -6.92 -4.69 11.08
CA GLU A 91 -7.42 -5.43 12.23
C GLU A 91 -8.73 -4.80 12.72
N GLY A 92 -9.65 -5.65 13.18
CA GLY A 92 -10.81 -5.19 13.92
C GLY A 92 -11.49 -6.31 14.69
N GLY A 93 -12.22 -5.95 15.74
CA GLY A 93 -12.91 -6.91 16.58
C GLY A 93 -13.69 -6.27 17.72
N PHE A 94 -14.49 -7.12 18.39
CA PHE A 94 -15.22 -6.81 19.63
C PHE A 94 -14.92 -7.87 20.70
N PHE A 95 -15.34 -9.11 20.45
CA PHE A 95 -15.05 -10.28 21.30
C PHE A 95 -14.14 -11.28 20.57
N VAL A 96 -14.44 -11.48 19.29
CA VAL A 96 -13.60 -12.18 18.33
C VAL A 96 -13.19 -11.13 17.31
N GLY A 97 -11.89 -11.03 17.08
CA GLY A 97 -11.30 -10.13 16.12
C GLY A 97 -10.48 -10.89 15.09
N GLY A 98 -10.26 -10.22 13.97
CA GLY A 98 -9.42 -10.74 12.92
C GLY A 98 -8.66 -9.61 12.27
N GLY A 99 -7.54 -9.96 11.66
CA GLY A 99 -6.81 -9.05 10.80
C GLY A 99 -6.38 -9.72 9.51
N TYR A 100 -6.25 -8.92 8.47
CA TYR A 100 -5.80 -9.38 7.17
C TYR A 100 -4.89 -8.34 6.51
N GLY A 101 -3.85 -8.83 5.86
CA GLY A 101 -2.96 -8.03 5.02
C GLY A 101 -2.30 -8.89 3.96
N GLN A 102 -1.83 -8.25 2.89
CA GLN A 102 -1.01 -8.87 1.86
C GLN A 102 0.29 -8.09 1.71
N GLY A 103 1.36 -8.78 1.35
CA GLY A 103 2.68 -8.20 1.22
C GLY A 103 3.61 -9.05 0.37
N ALA A 104 4.84 -8.59 0.28
CA ALA A 104 5.87 -9.24 -0.52
C ALA A 104 7.12 -9.48 0.33
N LEU A 105 7.71 -10.65 0.15
CA LEU A 105 9.04 -10.97 0.62
C LEU A 105 10.05 -10.52 -0.43
N GLN A 106 11.01 -9.72 -0.01
CA GLN A 106 12.11 -9.24 -0.83
C GLN A 106 13.43 -9.84 -0.36
N ILE A 107 14.27 -10.23 -1.31
CA ILE A 107 15.67 -10.62 -1.10
C ILE A 107 16.50 -9.76 -2.04
N ASP A 108 17.54 -9.11 -1.52
CA ASP A 108 18.37 -8.15 -2.28
C ASP A 108 17.55 -7.05 -3.00
N GLY A 109 16.43 -6.65 -2.41
CA GLY A 109 15.51 -5.64 -2.97
C GLY A 109 14.59 -6.13 -4.08
N VAL A 110 14.66 -7.41 -4.47
CA VAL A 110 13.79 -8.03 -5.48
C VAL A 110 12.66 -8.81 -4.80
N THR A 111 11.41 -8.63 -5.24
CA THR A 111 10.28 -9.43 -4.77
C THR A 111 10.45 -10.88 -5.24
N VAL A 112 10.51 -11.82 -4.29
CA VAL A 112 10.68 -13.26 -4.57
C VAL A 112 9.42 -14.08 -4.34
N ASP A 113 8.56 -13.67 -3.40
CA ASP A 113 7.37 -14.40 -2.99
C ASP A 113 6.32 -13.42 -2.43
N TYR A 114 5.04 -13.72 -2.59
CA TYR A 114 3.94 -12.96 -1.98
C TYR A 114 3.33 -13.72 -0.81
N TYR A 115 2.93 -12.98 0.23
CA TYR A 115 2.36 -13.55 1.45
C TYR A 115 1.10 -12.81 1.86
N SER A 116 0.11 -13.55 2.35
CA SER A 116 -1.01 -13.00 3.11
C SER A 116 -0.79 -13.27 4.61
N ALA A 117 -0.99 -12.24 5.43
CA ALA A 117 -1.05 -12.39 6.88
C ALA A 117 -2.51 -12.42 7.32
N THR A 118 -2.87 -13.45 8.08
CA THR A 118 -4.16 -13.56 8.75
C THR A 118 -3.90 -13.55 10.26
N LYS A 119 -4.44 -12.55 10.93
CA LYS A 119 -4.43 -12.41 12.39
C LYS A 119 -5.76 -12.89 12.94
N GLY A 120 -5.72 -13.65 14.03
CA GLY A 120 -6.88 -13.98 14.84
C GLY A 120 -6.67 -13.42 16.24
N SER A 121 -7.70 -12.80 16.80
CA SER A 121 -7.67 -12.33 18.17
C SER A 121 -8.94 -12.72 18.93
N PHE A 122 -8.78 -13.00 20.21
CA PHE A 122 -9.88 -13.25 21.13
C PHE A 122 -9.68 -12.40 22.39
N GLY A 123 -10.69 -11.62 22.76
CA GLY A 123 -10.61 -10.74 23.92
C GLY A 123 -11.64 -9.63 23.92
N LEU A 124 -11.66 -8.84 24.99
CA LEU A 124 -12.55 -7.70 25.16
C LEU A 124 -11.98 -6.46 24.43
N GLN A 125 -11.50 -6.64 23.20
CA GLN A 125 -10.94 -5.56 22.40
C GLN A 125 -11.98 -4.99 21.45
N PHE A 126 -12.17 -3.69 21.49
CA PHE A 126 -13.16 -2.99 20.69
C PHE A 126 -12.47 -2.04 19.74
N GLY A 127 -12.77 -2.19 18.46
CA GLY A 127 -12.45 -1.21 17.44
C GLY A 127 -11.83 -1.81 16.19
N ALA A 128 -11.14 -0.93 15.46
CA ALA A 128 -10.40 -1.28 14.26
C ALA A 128 -9.16 -0.40 14.13
N GLN A 129 -8.08 -0.99 13.66
CA GLN A 129 -6.86 -0.29 13.34
C GLN A 129 -6.22 -0.83 12.08
N GLN A 130 -5.40 -0.01 11.45
CA GLN A 130 -4.52 -0.37 10.36
C GLN A 130 -3.09 -0.03 10.76
N PHE A 131 -2.15 -0.88 10.36
CA PHE A 131 -0.74 -0.62 10.57
C PHE A 131 0.09 -1.29 9.47
N ALA A 132 1.30 -0.77 9.24
CA ALA A 132 2.32 -1.42 8.42
C ALA A 132 3.18 -2.32 9.31
N HIS A 133 3.53 -3.50 8.81
CA HIS A 133 4.37 -4.46 9.52
C HIS A 133 5.50 -4.90 8.61
N VAL A 134 6.75 -4.78 9.07
CA VAL A 134 7.94 -5.17 8.32
C VAL A 134 8.79 -6.11 9.16
N LEU A 135 9.16 -7.24 8.59
CA LEU A 135 10.04 -8.23 9.21
C LEU A 135 11.37 -8.24 8.46
N PHE A 136 12.46 -8.00 9.19
CA PHE A 136 13.82 -8.13 8.72
C PHE A 136 14.39 -9.46 9.18
N PHE A 137 14.77 -10.31 8.25
CA PHE A 137 15.42 -11.59 8.55
C PHE A 137 16.93 -11.36 8.57
N MET A 138 17.54 -11.42 9.74
CA MET A 138 18.96 -11.12 9.95
C MET A 138 19.88 -12.29 9.62
N THR A 139 19.32 -13.48 9.46
CA THR A 139 20.07 -14.70 9.12
C THR A 139 19.37 -15.50 8.02
N ASP A 140 20.17 -16.22 7.24
CA ASP A 140 19.68 -17.18 6.24
C ASP A 140 18.79 -18.24 6.86
N GLU A 141 19.14 -18.73 8.04
CA GLU A 141 18.37 -19.76 8.74
C GLU A 141 16.96 -19.28 9.06
N ALA A 142 16.82 -18.05 9.56
CA ALA A 142 15.53 -17.46 9.90
C ALA A 142 14.65 -17.27 8.67
N LEU A 143 15.23 -16.72 7.60
CA LEU A 143 14.55 -16.54 6.32
C LEU A 143 14.08 -17.88 5.75
N GLN A 144 14.97 -18.87 5.74
CA GLN A 144 14.64 -20.19 5.20
C GLN A 144 13.61 -20.92 6.07
N ARG A 145 13.71 -20.83 7.40
CA ARG A 145 12.71 -21.39 8.33
C ARG A 145 11.33 -20.76 8.08
N PHE A 146 11.26 -19.44 7.89
CA PHE A 146 10.02 -18.76 7.55
C PHE A 146 9.45 -19.22 6.19
N ARG A 147 10.30 -19.34 5.16
CA ARG A 147 9.86 -19.77 3.82
C ARG A 147 9.47 -21.25 3.75
N ARG A 148 10.14 -22.13 4.51
CA ARG A 148 9.89 -23.58 4.54
C ARG A 148 8.75 -23.97 5.48
N SER A 149 8.61 -23.29 6.61
CA SER A 149 7.46 -23.51 7.49
C SER A 149 6.21 -22.93 6.83
N SER A 150 5.04 -23.44 7.20
CA SER A 150 3.73 -22.93 6.74
C SER A 150 3.38 -21.55 7.32
N GLY A 151 4.41 -20.70 7.54
CA GLY A 151 4.36 -19.31 7.99
C GLY A 151 3.74 -19.11 9.36
N TRP A 152 3.99 -20.03 10.30
CA TRP A 152 3.52 -19.89 11.68
C TRP A 152 4.43 -18.94 12.47
N ALA A 153 3.94 -17.71 12.72
CA ALA A 153 4.47 -16.80 13.73
C ALA A 153 3.63 -16.92 15.01
N ALA A 154 3.60 -18.12 15.60
CA ALA A 154 2.97 -18.35 16.90
C ALA A 154 4.05 -18.48 17.98
N GLY A 155 4.37 -17.35 18.61
CA GLY A 155 4.54 -17.25 20.06
C GLY A 155 5.72 -17.92 20.78
N ALA A 156 6.70 -18.54 20.11
CA ALA A 156 7.85 -19.14 20.83
C ALA A 156 9.23 -18.55 20.48
N ASP A 157 9.44 -18.04 19.27
CA ASP A 157 10.79 -17.66 18.78
C ASP A 157 10.90 -16.20 18.28
N LEU A 158 9.89 -15.35 18.52
CA LEU A 158 9.86 -13.95 18.04
C LEU A 158 9.93 -12.97 19.22
N GLU A 159 11.05 -12.24 19.31
CA GLU A 159 11.23 -11.15 20.26
C GLU A 159 10.66 -9.85 19.66
N TYR A 160 9.64 -9.30 20.32
CA TYR A 160 8.99 -8.05 19.91
C TYR A 160 9.74 -6.88 20.52
N VAL A 161 10.45 -6.10 19.69
CA VAL A 161 11.06 -4.84 20.13
C VAL A 161 10.04 -3.71 19.94
N PHE A 162 9.46 -3.25 21.04
CA PHE A 162 8.66 -2.02 21.06
C PHE A 162 9.60 -0.83 21.25
N ASN A 163 9.67 0.08 20.27
CA ASN A 163 10.37 1.36 20.42
C ASN A 163 9.35 2.45 20.71
N ASP A 164 9.00 2.63 21.98
CA ASP A 164 8.18 3.75 22.41
C ASP A 164 8.95 4.54 23.47
N ARG A 165 9.34 5.76 23.08
CA ARG A 165 10.11 6.79 23.82
C ARG A 165 11.64 6.62 23.80
N GLY A 166 12.27 7.51 23.04
CA GLY A 166 13.69 7.79 23.15
C GLY A 166 14.02 8.35 24.53
N ASP A 167 14.64 7.54 25.37
CA ASP A 167 15.69 7.99 26.28
C ASP A 167 16.43 6.75 26.83
N ASN A 168 17.76 6.76 26.72
CA ASN A 168 18.69 5.85 27.39
C ASN A 168 18.65 4.34 27.05
N LEU A 169 19.09 3.96 25.85
CA LEU A 169 19.60 2.60 25.59
C LEU A 169 21.12 2.56 25.82
N ARG A 170 21.53 2.70 27.09
CA ARG A 170 22.85 2.28 27.61
C ARG A 170 22.65 1.32 28.77
N ALA A 171 21.93 0.23 28.52
CA ALA A 171 21.98 -0.97 29.32
C ALA A 171 21.64 -2.13 28.38
N GLU A 172 22.48 -3.16 28.41
CA GLU A 172 22.29 -4.46 27.73
C GLU A 172 22.79 -4.58 26.27
N THR A 173 24.10 -4.42 26.11
CA THR A 173 24.87 -4.90 24.94
C THR A 173 24.99 -6.45 24.88
N THR A 174 24.05 -7.22 25.43
CA THR A 174 24.15 -8.71 25.54
C THR A 174 22.95 -9.48 24.93
N THR A 175 21.91 -8.80 24.41
CA THR A 175 20.71 -9.48 23.87
C THR A 175 20.22 -8.86 22.55
N SER A 176 21.08 -8.72 21.52
CA SER A 176 20.66 -8.17 20.22
C SER A 176 21.24 -8.93 19.01
N THR A 177 21.14 -10.26 19.06
CA THR A 177 21.26 -11.15 17.89
C THR A 177 19.92 -11.79 17.56
N ALA A 178 18.84 -11.00 17.58
CA ALA A 178 17.52 -11.50 17.19
C ALA A 178 17.58 -11.93 15.70
N PRO A 179 17.28 -13.19 15.37
CA PRO A 179 17.33 -13.70 13.99
C PRO A 179 16.28 -13.06 13.08
N VAL A 180 15.22 -12.50 13.68
CA VAL A 180 14.17 -11.72 13.02
C VAL A 180 13.91 -10.46 13.82
N VAL A 181 13.90 -9.30 13.16
CA VAL A 181 13.55 -8.01 13.76
C VAL A 181 12.25 -7.51 13.14
N ALA A 182 11.26 -7.22 13.98
CA ALA A 182 9.97 -6.70 13.54
C ALA A 182 9.87 -5.18 13.75
N VAL A 183 9.36 -4.47 12.75
CA VAL A 183 9.10 -3.03 12.80
C VAL A 183 7.65 -2.77 12.41
N ILE A 184 6.93 -2.05 13.27
CA ILE A 184 5.53 -1.67 13.06
C ILE A 184 5.43 -0.15 13.06
N PHE A 185 4.70 0.41 12.10
CA PHE A 185 4.51 1.87 11.99
C PHE A 185 3.25 2.23 11.22
N GLY A 186 2.95 3.53 11.11
CA GLY A 186 1.80 4.02 10.35
C GLY A 186 0.47 3.58 10.95
N GLN A 187 0.43 3.42 12.27
CA GLN A 187 -0.78 3.01 12.99
C GLN A 187 -1.87 4.08 12.82
N ALA A 188 -3.04 3.63 12.40
CA ALA A 188 -4.21 4.47 12.24
C ALA A 188 -5.45 3.72 12.73
N GLY A 189 -6.23 4.35 13.59
CA GLY A 189 -7.43 3.77 14.19
C GLY A 189 -7.38 3.78 15.71
N LEU A 190 -8.37 3.14 16.32
CA LEU A 190 -8.49 3.05 17.77
C LEU A 190 -8.82 1.60 18.12
N LEU A 191 -7.93 0.98 18.89
CA LEU A 191 -8.22 -0.25 19.62
C LEU A 191 -8.18 0.05 21.10
N ALA A 192 -9.24 -0.33 21.81
CA ALA A 192 -9.29 -0.27 23.26
C ALA A 192 -9.61 -1.67 23.81
N GLY A 193 -8.82 -2.13 24.77
CA GLY A 193 -9.06 -3.39 25.47
C GLY A 193 -7.83 -4.27 25.56
N ALA A 194 -8.05 -5.52 25.99
CA ALA A 194 -7.03 -6.55 26.08
C ALA A 194 -7.44 -7.75 25.22
N SER A 195 -6.49 -8.28 24.47
CA SER A 195 -6.69 -9.45 23.62
C SER A 195 -5.49 -10.38 23.65
N LEU A 196 -5.76 -11.66 23.36
CA LEU A 196 -4.74 -12.60 22.96
C LEU A 196 -4.72 -12.67 21.43
N GLU A 197 -3.53 -12.58 20.87
CA GLU A 197 -3.33 -12.44 19.43
C GLU A 197 -2.49 -13.58 18.85
N GLY A 198 -2.83 -14.02 17.63
CA GLY A 198 -2.00 -14.93 16.83
C GLY A 198 -1.98 -14.49 15.37
N MET A 199 -0.82 -14.64 14.71
CA MET A 199 -0.66 -14.30 13.30
C MET A 199 -0.13 -15.48 12.49
N LYS A 200 -0.73 -15.72 11.33
CA LYS A 200 -0.31 -16.72 10.35
C LYS A 200 0.00 -16.06 9.02
N TYR A 201 1.18 -16.34 8.49
CA TYR A 201 1.59 -15.96 7.15
C TYR A 201 1.36 -17.15 6.22
N SER A 202 0.76 -16.92 5.06
CA SER A 202 0.53 -17.95 4.05
C SER A 202 1.04 -17.43 2.72
N ARG A 203 1.83 -18.24 2.00
CA ARG A 203 2.27 -17.90 0.66
C ARG A 203 1.07 -17.86 -0.28
N ILE A 204 1.00 -16.86 -1.15
CA ILE A 204 -0.08 -16.68 -2.12
C ILE A 204 0.47 -16.49 -3.53
N ILE A 205 -0.38 -16.80 -4.52
CA ILE A 205 -0.15 -16.47 -5.94
C ILE A 205 -1.24 -15.44 -6.30
N PRO A 206 -0.92 -14.14 -6.33
CA PRO A 206 -1.89 -13.05 -6.49
C PRO A 206 -2.34 -12.82 -7.94
#